data_AF-A0A1M6Z034-F1
#
_entry.id   AF-A0A1M6Z034-F1
#
_cell.length_a   1.000
_cell.length_b   1.000
_cell.length_c   1.000
_cell.angle_alpha   90.00
_cell.angle_beta   90.00
_cell.angle_gamma   90.00
#
_symmetry.space_group_name_H-M   'P 1'
#
loop_
_entity.id
_entity.type
_entity.pdbx_description
1 polymer ?
#
loop_
_entity_poly.entity_id
_entity_poly.type
_entity_poly.pdbx_seq_one_letter_code
_entity_poly.pdbx_strand_id
1 'polypeptide(L)'
;MTTAAGVLLGPANPLFALIANLVAMAWTATVLHRYRPALAARWFRVRAWEERVWPRLGTGLLSTPLRAVGWNRVIAAQRQFDGTRAGLTDLARHTRASELSHLVVAILSALGGIVAAVCGNLRAALWLWLAAVVFHLHPVLLQRQLRARITRVRSLKSY
;
A
#
# COMPACT_ATOMS: atom_id res chain seq x y z
N MET A 1 17.71 -32.31 -12.17
CA MET A 1 17.37 -32.23 -10.73
C MET A 1 17.06 -30.78 -10.39
N THR A 2 15.79 -30.40 -10.34
CA THR A 2 15.37 -29.10 -9.79
C THR A 2 15.46 -29.19 -8.27
N THR A 3 16.38 -28.43 -7.67
CA THR A 3 16.52 -28.36 -6.21
C THR A 3 15.20 -27.87 -5.59
N ALA A 4 14.88 -28.31 -4.38
CA ALA A 4 13.66 -27.90 -3.67
C ALA A 4 13.52 -26.35 -3.61
N ALA A 5 14.66 -25.64 -3.57
CA ALA A 5 14.71 -24.18 -3.66
C ALA A 5 14.19 -23.62 -4.99
N GLY A 6 14.47 -24.26 -6.13
CA GLY A 6 13.98 -23.84 -7.45
C GLY A 6 12.47 -24.02 -7.62
N VAL A 7 11.85 -24.96 -6.89
CA VAL A 7 10.40 -25.18 -6.88
C VAL A 7 9.68 -24.21 -5.92
N LEU A 8 10.31 -23.89 -4.78
CA LEU A 8 9.76 -22.95 -3.80
C LEU A 8 9.92 -21.48 -4.20
N LEU A 9 11.03 -21.12 -4.84
CA LEU A 9 11.34 -19.74 -5.27
C LEU A 9 11.17 -19.51 -6.77
N GLY A 10 10.73 -20.53 -7.51
CA GLY A 10 10.44 -20.38 -8.94
C GLY A 10 9.39 -19.30 -9.17
N PRO A 11 9.51 -18.50 -10.26
CA PRO A 11 8.63 -17.35 -10.50
C PRO A 11 7.15 -17.73 -10.62
N ALA A 12 6.83 -18.97 -10.96
CA ALA A 12 5.46 -19.49 -11.03
C ALA A 12 4.84 -19.84 -9.65
N ASN A 13 5.61 -19.75 -8.56
CA ASN A 13 5.16 -20.00 -7.21
C ASN A 13 4.55 -18.71 -6.61
N PRO A 14 3.35 -18.75 -6.00
CA PRO A 14 2.77 -17.58 -5.34
C PRO A 14 3.66 -16.99 -4.23
N LEU A 15 4.49 -17.81 -3.58
CA LEU A 15 5.45 -17.34 -2.57
C LEU A 15 6.51 -16.42 -3.16
N PHE A 16 6.94 -16.64 -4.40
CA PHE A 16 7.86 -15.73 -5.08
C PHE A 16 7.24 -14.33 -5.20
N ALA A 17 6.00 -14.24 -5.70
CA ALA A 17 5.30 -12.96 -5.84
C ALA A 17 5.12 -12.28 -4.48
N LEU A 18 4.76 -13.04 -3.43
CA LEU A 18 4.64 -12.52 -2.07
C LEU A 18 5.97 -11.93 -1.56
N ILE A 19 7.06 -12.70 -1.63
CA ILE A 19 8.38 -12.26 -1.16
C ILE A 19 8.86 -11.04 -1.95
N ALA A 20 8.72 -11.06 -3.28
CA ALA A 20 9.11 -9.95 -4.14
C ALA A 20 8.36 -8.65 -3.76
N ASN A 21 7.04 -8.73 -3.53
CA ASN A 21 6.23 -7.58 -3.12
C ASN A 21 6.60 -7.10 -1.71
N LEU A 22 6.89 -8.00 -0.76
CA LEU A 22 7.33 -7.63 0.59
C LEU A 22 8.68 -6.92 0.58
N VAL A 23 9.65 -7.44 -0.18
CA VAL A 23 10.98 -6.83 -0.34
C VAL A 23 10.84 -5.46 -1.00
N ALA A 24 10.07 -5.35 -2.07
CA ALA A 24 9.82 -4.08 -2.74
C ALA A 24 9.12 -3.06 -1.81
N MET A 25 8.17 -3.52 -0.99
CA MET A 25 7.49 -2.68 -0.01
C MET A 25 8.46 -2.18 1.08
N ALA A 26 9.29 -3.07 1.64
CA ALA A 26 10.29 -2.70 2.63
C ALA A 26 11.31 -1.70 2.08
N TRP A 27 11.76 -1.92 0.83
CA TRP A 27 12.67 -1.02 0.14
C TRP A 27 12.04 0.36 -0.10
N THR A 28 10.85 0.44 -0.71
CA THR A 28 10.17 1.72 -0.98
C THR A 28 9.86 2.49 0.31
N ALA A 29 9.42 1.80 1.37
CA ALA A 29 9.18 2.42 2.67
C ALA A 29 10.46 3.01 3.27
N THR A 30 11.58 2.27 3.22
CA THR A 30 12.89 2.73 3.69
C THR A 30 13.36 3.96 2.91
N VAL A 31 13.27 3.93 1.58
CA VAL A 31 13.65 5.05 0.71
C VAL A 31 12.83 6.30 1.04
N LEU A 32 11.50 6.19 1.12
CA LEU A 32 10.64 7.34 1.41
C LEU A 32 10.82 7.87 2.83
N HIS A 33 11.13 6.99 3.79
CA HIS A 33 11.47 7.40 5.15
C HIS A 33 12.80 8.17 5.20
N ARG A 34 13.83 7.66 4.51
CA ARG A 34 15.18 8.26 4.51
C ARG A 34 15.23 9.60 3.80
N TYR A 35 14.68 9.71 2.60
CA TYR A 35 14.81 10.91 1.77
C TYR A 35 13.71 11.95 1.98
N ARG A 36 12.61 11.54 2.61
CA ARG A 36 11.48 12.41 2.95
C ARG A 36 11.03 13.38 1.83
N PRO A 37 10.75 12.92 0.60
CA PRO A 37 10.46 13.83 -0.52
C PRO A 37 9.23 14.72 -0.25
N ALA A 38 9.15 15.84 -0.97
CA ALA A 38 8.01 16.75 -0.95
C ALA A 38 6.80 16.07 -1.63
N LEU A 39 5.96 15.39 -0.85
CA LEU A 39 4.73 14.70 -1.31
C LEU A 39 3.59 15.70 -1.61
N ALA A 40 3.86 16.70 -2.45
CA ALA A 40 2.96 17.83 -2.72
C ALA A 40 2.13 17.66 -4.02
N ALA A 41 2.30 16.55 -4.74
CA ALA A 41 1.60 16.31 -6.00
C ALA A 41 0.06 16.38 -5.85
N ARG A 42 -0.61 16.96 -6.86
CA ARG A 42 -2.09 17.06 -6.93
C ARG A 42 -2.78 15.70 -6.81
N TRP A 43 -2.10 14.61 -7.18
CA TRP A 43 -2.54 13.24 -6.98
C TRP A 43 -2.99 12.94 -5.55
N PHE A 44 -2.29 13.46 -4.54
CA PHE A 44 -2.59 13.20 -3.13
C PHE A 44 -3.81 13.97 -2.60
N ARG A 45 -4.41 14.86 -3.41
CA ARG A 45 -5.64 15.55 -3.04
C ARG A 45 -6.82 14.56 -3.17
N VAL A 46 -7.48 14.30 -2.05
CA VAL A 46 -8.71 13.50 -2.02
C VAL A 46 -9.88 14.35 -2.51
N ARG A 47 -10.67 13.82 -3.45
CA ARG A 47 -11.87 14.48 -3.96
C ARG A 47 -13.09 14.18 -3.07
N ALA A 48 -14.10 15.05 -3.07
CA ALA A 48 -15.27 14.88 -2.20
C ALA A 48 -16.10 13.60 -2.48
N TRP A 49 -16.06 13.09 -3.71
CA TRP A 49 -16.76 11.84 -4.06
C TRP A 49 -16.03 10.60 -3.54
N GLU A 50 -14.70 10.66 -3.40
CA GLU A 50 -13.86 9.54 -2.96
C GLU A 50 -14.27 9.03 -1.59
N GLU A 51 -14.60 9.97 -0.69
CA GLU A 51 -15.04 9.65 0.67
C GLU A 51 -16.32 8.81 0.71
N ARG A 52 -17.19 8.94 -0.29
CA ARG A 52 -18.45 8.19 -0.41
C ARG A 52 -18.26 6.84 -1.09
N VAL A 53 -17.29 6.73 -2.00
CA VAL A 53 -17.09 5.52 -2.83
C VAL A 53 -16.19 4.51 -2.12
N TRP A 54 -15.10 4.94 -1.50
CA TRP A 54 -14.10 4.03 -0.93
C TRP A 54 -14.62 3.08 0.16
N PRO A 55 -15.50 3.50 1.09
CA PRO A 55 -16.09 2.57 2.06
C PRO A 55 -16.89 1.43 1.41
N ARG A 56 -17.47 1.67 0.22
CA ARG A 56 -18.30 0.69 -0.50
C ARG A 56 -17.48 -0.30 -1.31
N LEU A 57 -16.24 0.02 -1.66
CA LEU A 57 -15.32 -0.89 -2.36
C LEU A 57 -14.69 -1.95 -1.44
N GLY A 58 -15.32 -2.23 -0.29
CA GLY A 58 -14.89 -3.30 0.59
C GLY A 58 -13.62 -2.99 1.39
N THR A 59 -13.32 -1.72 1.69
CA THR A 59 -12.15 -1.41 2.54
C THR A 59 -12.22 -2.11 3.90
N GLY A 60 -13.43 -2.45 4.37
CA GLY A 60 -13.68 -3.25 5.56
C GLY A 60 -13.20 -4.71 5.48
N LEU A 61 -13.28 -5.36 4.30
CA LEU A 61 -13.03 -6.80 4.16
C LEU A 61 -11.58 -7.18 4.45
N LEU A 62 -10.62 -6.42 3.93
CA LEU A 62 -9.20 -6.64 4.22
C LEU A 62 -8.75 -6.03 5.55
N SER A 63 -9.57 -5.17 6.18
CA SER A 63 -9.23 -4.59 7.49
C SER A 63 -9.36 -5.59 8.64
N THR A 64 -10.21 -6.62 8.48
CA THR A 64 -10.47 -7.62 9.53
C THR A 64 -9.29 -8.56 9.73
N PRO A 65 -8.71 -9.21 8.68
CA PRO A 65 -7.51 -10.02 8.84
C PRO A 65 -6.34 -9.22 9.40
N LEU A 66 -6.12 -8.00 8.88
CA LEU A 66 -5.05 -7.10 9.35
C LEU A 66 -5.22 -6.71 10.82
N ARG A 67 -6.46 -6.61 11.30
CA ARG A 67 -6.74 -6.39 12.73
C ARG A 67 -6.44 -7.65 13.54
N ALA A 68 -6.84 -8.82 13.06
CA ALA A 68 -6.64 -10.10 13.75
C ALA A 68 -5.15 -10.40 13.97
N VAL A 69 -4.31 -10.20 12.94
CA VAL A 69 -2.85 -10.40 13.04
C VAL A 69 -2.13 -9.25 13.76
N GLY A 70 -2.85 -8.25 14.27
CA GLY A 70 -2.28 -7.13 15.01
C GLY A 70 -1.54 -6.09 14.16
N TRP A 71 -1.59 -6.19 12.82
CA TRP A 71 -0.91 -5.26 11.91
C TRP A 71 -1.30 -3.80 12.16
N ASN A 72 -2.58 -3.55 12.47
CA ASN A 72 -3.06 -2.20 12.78
C ASN A 72 -2.37 -1.59 14.02
N ARG A 73 -1.97 -2.41 15.01
CA ARG A 73 -1.23 -1.95 16.20
C ARG A 73 0.20 -1.54 15.84
N VAL A 74 0.86 -2.35 15.00
CA VAL A 74 2.22 -2.05 14.50
C VAL A 74 2.23 -0.75 13.72
N ILE A 75 1.29 -0.57 12.78
CA ILE A 75 1.21 0.65 11.98
C ILE A 75 0.84 1.87 12.83
N ALA A 76 -0.03 1.72 13.83
CA ALA A 76 -0.36 2.81 14.75
C ALA A 76 0.88 3.27 15.54
N ALA A 77 1.67 2.33 16.07
CA ALA A 77 2.92 2.62 16.77
C ALA A 77 3.93 3.34 15.86
N GLN A 78 4.09 2.89 14.61
CA GLN A 78 5.00 3.52 13.64
C GLN A 78 4.60 4.95 13.26
N ARG A 79 3.30 5.28 13.30
CA ARG A 79 2.81 6.63 12.99
C ARG A 79 3.02 7.62 14.12
N GLN A 80 3.26 7.13 15.35
CA GLN A 80 3.46 7.94 16.56
C GLN A 80 2.46 9.08 16.70
N PHE A 81 1.20 8.85 16.33
CA PHE A 81 0.17 9.88 16.40
C PHE A 81 -0.23 10.10 17.86
N ASP A 82 0.01 11.30 18.35
CA ASP A 82 -0.22 11.76 19.72
C ASP A 82 -1.66 12.20 20.01
N GLY A 83 -2.54 12.16 19.00
CA GLY A 83 -3.92 12.65 19.12
C GLY A 83 -4.06 14.16 18.97
N THR A 84 -2.97 14.91 18.76
CA THR A 84 -3.02 16.38 18.69
C THR A 84 -3.24 16.88 17.26
N ARG A 85 -3.63 18.16 17.15
CA ARG A 85 -3.75 18.80 15.83
C ARG A 85 -2.41 18.89 15.12
N ALA A 86 -1.32 19.14 15.85
CA ALA A 86 0.02 19.19 15.28
C ALA A 86 0.38 17.84 14.63
N GLY A 87 0.08 16.73 15.32
CA GLY A 87 0.28 15.38 14.82
C GLY A 87 -0.53 15.03 13.55
N LEU A 88 -1.63 15.75 13.24
CA LEU A 88 -2.41 15.49 12.02
C LEU A 88 -1.62 15.83 10.74
N THR A 89 -0.68 16.76 10.80
CA THR A 89 0.17 17.11 9.64
C THR A 89 1.11 15.96 9.31
N ASP A 90 1.76 15.38 10.33
CA ASP A 90 2.62 14.22 10.17
C ASP A 90 1.83 12.99 9.75
N LEU A 91 0.67 12.76 10.35
CA LEU A 91 -0.22 11.67 9.95
C LEU A 91 -0.67 11.80 8.48
N ALA A 92 -1.00 13.01 8.02
CA ALA A 92 -1.30 13.29 6.62
C ALA A 92 -0.09 13.05 5.69
N ARG A 93 1.14 13.30 6.16
CA ARG A 93 2.36 12.99 5.42
C ARG A 93 2.60 11.47 5.37
N HIS A 94 2.47 10.76 6.49
CA HIS A 94 2.63 9.31 6.56
C HIS A 94 1.66 8.58 5.63
N THR A 95 0.40 9.01 5.56
CA THR A 95 -0.57 8.44 4.63
C THR A 95 -0.20 8.70 3.16
N ARG A 96 0.45 9.82 2.82
CA ARG A 96 0.94 10.07 1.44
C ARG A 96 2.12 9.17 1.11
N ALA A 97 3.05 9.03 2.05
CA ALA A 97 4.24 8.18 1.87
C ALA A 97 3.83 6.72 1.70
N SER A 98 2.92 6.22 2.54
CA SER A 98 2.38 4.87 2.42
C SER A 98 1.61 4.67 1.12
N GLU A 99 0.78 5.64 0.70
CA GLU A 99 0.10 5.57 -0.61
C GLU A 99 1.12 5.45 -1.76
N LEU A 100 2.16 6.27 -1.74
CA LEU A 100 3.21 6.25 -2.76
C LEU A 100 3.98 4.92 -2.76
N SER A 101 4.37 4.39 -1.59
CA SER A 101 5.01 3.08 -1.49
C SER A 101 4.16 2.00 -2.15
N HIS A 102 2.87 1.91 -1.82
CA HIS A 102 2.00 0.91 -2.42
C HIS A 102 1.81 1.12 -3.93
N LEU A 103 1.67 2.36 -4.40
CA LEU A 103 1.58 2.64 -5.84
C LEU A 103 2.84 2.20 -6.59
N VAL A 104 4.03 2.52 -6.07
CA VAL A 104 5.30 2.12 -6.69
C VAL A 104 5.38 0.59 -6.76
N VAL A 105 5.10 -0.12 -5.67
CA VAL A 105 5.15 -1.58 -5.68
C VAL A 105 4.08 -2.18 -6.60
N ALA A 106 2.87 -1.63 -6.64
CA ALA A 106 1.83 -2.06 -7.58
C ALA A 106 2.29 -1.93 -9.04
N ILE A 107 2.93 -0.81 -9.39
CA ILE A 107 3.50 -0.58 -10.74
C ILE A 107 4.62 -1.58 -11.03
N LEU A 108 5.56 -1.77 -10.10
CA LEU A 108 6.66 -2.73 -10.27
C LEU A 108 6.14 -4.16 -10.46
N SER A 109 5.16 -4.57 -9.66
CA SER A 109 4.53 -5.89 -9.80
C SER A 109 3.72 -6.02 -11.10
N ALA A 110 3.05 -4.96 -11.55
CA ALA A 110 2.37 -4.96 -12.84
C ALA A 110 3.35 -5.13 -14.01
N LEU A 111 4.44 -4.35 -14.03
CA LEU A 111 5.50 -4.44 -15.02
C LEU A 111 6.19 -5.81 -14.99
N GLY A 112 6.51 -6.32 -13.80
CA GLY A 112 7.07 -7.66 -13.63
C GLY A 112 6.14 -8.74 -14.18
N GLY A 113 4.83 -8.59 -13.99
CA GLY A 113 3.85 -9.52 -14.57
C GLY A 113 3.76 -9.44 -16.09
N ILE A 114 3.86 -8.23 -16.67
CA ILE A 114 3.93 -8.07 -18.14
C ILE A 114 5.18 -8.77 -18.69
N VAL A 115 6.34 -8.55 -18.08
CA VAL A 115 7.59 -9.22 -18.47
C VAL A 115 7.46 -10.73 -18.38
N ALA A 116 6.91 -11.25 -17.27
CA ALA A 116 6.68 -12.67 -17.10
C ALA A 116 5.75 -13.27 -18.17
N ALA A 117 4.68 -12.55 -18.54
CA ALA A 117 3.75 -12.97 -19.58
C ALA A 117 4.42 -12.99 -20.97
N VAL A 118 5.20 -11.97 -21.31
CA VAL A 118 5.97 -11.90 -22.57
C VAL A 118 6.99 -13.03 -22.66
N CYS A 119 7.59 -13.43 -21.54
CA CYS A 119 8.48 -14.60 -21.46
C CYS A 119 7.76 -15.96 -21.38
N GLY A 120 6.43 -16.00 -21.59
CA GLY A 120 5.64 -17.24 -21.60
C GLY A 120 5.26 -17.79 -20.23
N ASN A 121 5.57 -17.10 -19.13
CA ASN A 121 5.25 -17.53 -17.78
C ASN A 121 3.97 -16.85 -17.24
N LEU A 122 2.83 -17.28 -17.76
CA LEU A 122 1.52 -16.74 -17.38
C LEU A 122 1.17 -16.95 -15.90
N ARG A 123 1.69 -18.01 -15.27
CA ARG A 123 1.47 -18.27 -13.83
C ARG A 123 2.16 -17.22 -12.97
N ALA A 124 3.42 -16.90 -13.28
CA ALA A 124 4.14 -15.84 -12.58
C ALA A 124 3.47 -14.48 -12.76
N ALA A 125 3.02 -14.18 -13.99
CA ALA A 125 2.28 -12.96 -14.30
C ALA A 125 1.01 -12.84 -13.45
N LEU A 126 0.21 -13.91 -13.42
CA LEU A 126 -1.02 -13.97 -12.63
C LEU A 126 -0.75 -13.69 -11.15
N TRP A 127 0.25 -14.33 -10.54
CA TRP A 127 0.55 -14.14 -9.12
C TRP A 127 1.02 -12.73 -8.80
N LEU A 128 1.85 -12.13 -9.66
CA LEU A 128 2.31 -10.75 -9.48
C LEU A 128 1.15 -9.74 -9.58
N TRP A 129 0.23 -9.94 -10.54
CA TRP A 129 -0.94 -9.07 -10.68
C TRP A 129 -1.94 -9.25 -9.54
N LEU A 130 -2.21 -10.48 -9.11
CA LEU A 130 -3.05 -10.73 -7.94
C LEU A 130 -2.45 -10.10 -6.68
N ALA A 131 -1.13 -10.24 -6.48
CA ALA A 131 -0.45 -9.60 -5.36
C ALA A 131 -0.54 -8.06 -5.43
N ALA A 132 -0.36 -7.46 -6.61
CA ALA A 132 -0.51 -6.02 -6.82
C ALA A 132 -1.91 -5.52 -6.43
N VAL A 133 -2.96 -6.23 -6.85
CA VAL A 133 -4.35 -5.87 -6.52
C VAL A 133 -4.62 -6.03 -5.02
N VAL A 134 -4.32 -7.20 -4.46
CA VAL A 134 -4.69 -7.53 -3.08
C VAL A 134 -3.87 -6.72 -2.06
N PHE A 135 -2.55 -6.65 -2.24
CA PHE A 135 -1.64 -6.08 -1.25
C PHE A 135 -1.29 -4.61 -1.48
N HIS A 136 -1.64 -4.02 -2.63
CA HIS A 136 -1.27 -2.63 -2.92
C HIS A 136 -2.43 -1.74 -3.33
N LEU A 137 -3.35 -2.20 -4.17
CA LEU A 137 -4.50 -1.37 -4.56
C LEU A 137 -5.41 -1.07 -3.36
N HIS A 138 -5.72 -2.07 -2.52
CA HIS A 138 -6.54 -1.83 -1.33
C HIS A 138 -5.88 -0.88 -0.32
N PRO A 139 -4.60 -1.06 0.06
CA PRO A 139 -3.93 -0.10 0.95
C PRO A 139 -3.88 1.32 0.40
N VAL A 140 -3.77 1.53 -0.92
CA VAL A 140 -3.90 2.86 -1.54
C VAL A 140 -5.26 3.48 -1.22
N LEU A 141 -6.35 2.74 -1.42
CA LEU A 141 -7.70 3.21 -1.10
C LEU A 141 -7.84 3.51 0.40
N LEU A 142 -7.29 2.65 1.26
CA LEU A 142 -7.29 2.85 2.70
C LEU A 142 -6.55 4.13 3.11
N GLN A 143 -5.37 4.40 2.54
CA GLN A 143 -4.63 5.63 2.83
C GLN A 143 -5.40 6.87 2.38
N ARG A 144 -6.08 6.82 1.22
CA ARG A 144 -6.91 7.93 0.72
C ARG A 144 -8.13 8.16 1.60
N GLN A 145 -8.80 7.10 2.05
CA GLN A 145 -9.92 7.18 2.99
C GLN A 145 -9.50 7.79 4.33
N LEU A 146 -8.35 7.38 4.87
CA LEU A 146 -7.81 7.96 6.10
C LEU A 146 -7.46 9.44 5.91
N ARG A 147 -6.87 9.80 4.76
CA ARG A 147 -6.56 11.19 4.41
C ARG A 147 -7.83 12.06 4.34
N ALA A 148 -8.92 11.54 3.76
CA ALA A 148 -10.21 12.23 3.73
C ALA A 148 -10.69 12.62 5.14
N ARG A 149 -10.61 11.65 6.08
CA ARG A 149 -10.99 11.86 7.49
C ARG A 149 -10.09 12.90 8.17
N ILE A 150 -8.77 12.82 7.95
CA ILE A 150 -7.82 13.81 8.48
C ILE A 150 -8.16 15.23 7.97
N THR A 151 -8.41 15.37 6.67
CA THR A 151 -8.80 16.66 6.08
C THR A 151 -10.08 17.20 6.69
N ARG A 152 -11.10 16.37 6.89
CA ARG A 152 -12.37 16.76 7.52
C ARG A 152 -12.16 17.23 8.97
N VAL A 153 -11.40 16.50 9.78
CA VAL A 153 -11.10 16.89 11.16
C VAL A 153 -10.35 18.23 11.21
N ARG A 154 -9.45 18.48 10.25
CA ARG A 154 -8.76 19.77 10.13
C ARG A 154 -9.69 20.92 9.74
N SER A 155 -10.68 20.68 8.87
CA SER A 155 -11.58 21.74 8.39
C SER A 155 -12.69 22.12 9.39
N LEU A 156 -13.12 21.20 10.25
CA LEU A 156 -14.23 21.43 11.20
C LEU A 156 -13.96 22.47 12.30
N LYS A 157 -12.72 22.97 12.44
CA LYS A 157 -12.36 23.96 13.48
C LYS A 157 -11.40 25.04 12.97
N SER A 158 -11.68 25.59 11.78
CA SER A 158 -11.11 26.87 11.29
C SER A 158 -12.03 28.08 11.61
N TYR A 159 -12.92 27.93 12.60
CA TYR A 159 -13.63 29.00 13.30
C TYR A 159 -13.11 29.04 14.74
#